data_AF-A0A4W5P1Q4-F1
#
_entry.id   AF-A0A4W5P1Q4-F1
#
_cell.length_a   1.000
_cell.length_b   1.000
_cell.length_c   1.000
_cell.angle_alpha   90.00
_cell.angle_beta   90.00
_cell.angle_gamma   90.00
#
_symmetry.space_group_name_H-M   'P 1'
#
loop_
_entity.id
_entity.type
_entity.pdbx_description
1 polymer ?
#
loop_
_entity_poly.entity_id
_entity_poly.type
_entity_poly.pdbx_seq_one_letter_code
_entity_poly.pdbx_strand_id
1 'polypeptide(L)'
;MESRWISLCLCQYSYHRESGKGLNDSHLGKVNRTLDDDIINRWISECDSKSWKKIQKEITKTFSSVSCLNGSFLDKSCDKHYQTSLKHSGLDLSLVRMAFQKFAEKDKVLAEVEEVIHRILLPSLSKDPIGVEGLRVYLIIPELLRVLLKQQRGMDITEAFSAAVLRLNPDKLQVLEGLWSTLSDSFFRTVVKAFRSASAEYLQQMAVKRCDHGKSLKKTFGVLQRLYDVNSKRRRRITVDTFHINQISSLFQSKLVQDLNSELEDLEWDLSGEDDTYWIESEMILSKIICYKDNILCLLKDYPCILDTEAKYTVWMYTFDQIKYYHEDSEYDGFCDQTLKVDRETLLEDTFQQLRKMSCHMVALKVKFQAENGVDEGGVSLEFFSLLGRELLTMEPKTLEVYESGLAWLTTDDGGITDEFYFLGLLCGKALFNQCVLNLCFPLALFKKLLGLTTTLDDLKELSPTEASCLQYVLDEDGEVIEALDLVFMDKGQELIPNGEEVPVTMVNRKKYVDLFVDMKLNKSVQSQFADFEKGFHKGCPTQAWRMFLPEELMTLLQGDDNYEWDKLREVKFYLFRYVTRVHNSL
;
A
#
# COMPACT_ATOMS: atom_id res chain seq x y z
N MET A 1 32.04 12.57 10.65
CA MET A 1 31.53 12.72 12.03
C MET A 1 30.62 11.55 12.45
N GLU A 2 30.71 10.38 11.77
CA GLU A 2 29.93 9.17 12.11
C GLU A 2 30.78 8.05 12.75
N SER A 3 32.11 8.13 12.69
CA SER A 3 33.00 7.10 13.26
C SER A 3 33.23 7.25 14.78
N ARG A 4 32.74 8.32 15.41
CA ARG A 4 32.86 8.55 16.88
C ARG A 4 31.68 8.03 17.69
N TRP A 5 30.54 7.71 17.07
CA TRP A 5 29.36 7.18 17.77
C TRP A 5 29.42 5.66 17.99
N ILE A 6 30.16 4.92 17.15
CA ILE A 6 30.32 3.47 17.30
C ILE A 6 31.30 3.10 18.44
N SER A 7 32.26 3.95 18.75
CA SER A 7 33.24 3.69 19.83
C SER A 7 32.71 4.00 21.24
N LEU A 8 31.61 4.76 21.39
CA LEU A 8 31.02 5.09 22.68
C LEU A 8 30.05 4.01 23.21
N CYS A 9 29.43 3.21 22.33
CA CYS A 9 28.60 2.07 22.76
C CYS A 9 29.40 0.83 23.20
N LEU A 10 30.66 0.68 22.75
CA LEU A 10 31.51 -0.46 23.12
C LEU A 10 32.32 -0.23 24.41
N CYS A 11 32.49 1.02 24.85
CA CYS A 11 33.26 1.35 26.05
C CYS A 11 32.47 1.25 27.38
N GLN A 12 31.14 1.10 27.34
CA GLN A 12 30.32 0.86 28.55
C GLN A 12 30.18 -0.62 28.92
N TYR A 13 30.66 -1.56 28.09
CA TYR A 13 30.58 -3.00 28.36
C TYR A 13 31.80 -3.58 29.10
N SER A 14 32.86 -2.80 29.32
CA SER A 14 34.12 -3.27 29.94
C SER A 14 34.42 -2.69 31.33
N TYR A 15 33.49 -1.93 31.95
CA TYR A 15 33.71 -1.34 33.28
C TYR A 15 32.56 -1.61 34.26
N HIS A 16 32.14 -2.88 34.38
CA HIS A 16 31.40 -3.38 35.53
C HIS A 16 31.70 -4.87 35.76
N ARG A 17 32.97 -5.18 36.00
CA ARG A 17 33.36 -6.29 36.88
C ARG A 17 34.08 -5.66 38.06
N GLU A 18 33.74 -6.14 39.26
CA GLU A 18 34.24 -5.72 40.57
C GLU A 18 33.57 -4.52 41.24
N SER A 19 32.42 -4.76 41.87
CA SER A 19 32.17 -4.39 43.28
C SER A 19 30.79 -4.88 43.70
N GLY A 20 30.74 -5.82 44.64
CA GLY A 20 29.49 -6.43 45.11
C GLY A 20 28.67 -5.53 46.03
N LYS A 21 27.34 -5.60 45.90
CA LYS A 21 26.36 -5.86 46.97
C LYS A 21 24.96 -5.84 46.38
N GLY A 22 24.16 -6.83 46.79
CA GLY A 22 23.02 -7.35 46.04
C GLY A 22 21.83 -6.41 45.89
N LEU A 23 21.13 -6.62 44.78
CA LEU A 23 19.69 -6.43 44.63
C LEU A 23 19.17 -7.67 43.87
N ASN A 24 18.14 -8.27 44.45
CA ASN A 24 17.67 -9.62 44.17
C ASN A 24 17.26 -9.88 42.71
N ASP A 25 17.84 -10.95 42.17
CA ASP A 25 17.37 -11.72 41.02
C ASP A 25 16.01 -12.40 41.35
N SER A 26 14.90 -11.99 40.72
CA SER A 26 13.63 -12.75 40.84
C SER A 26 12.56 -12.53 39.75
N HIS A 27 12.88 -12.04 38.55
CA HIS A 27 11.88 -11.90 37.47
C HIS A 27 12.14 -12.69 36.17
N LEU A 28 13.12 -13.59 36.13
CA LEU A 28 13.11 -14.71 35.19
C LEU A 28 12.27 -15.83 35.81
N GLY A 29 10.97 -15.86 35.50
CA GLY A 29 10.07 -16.91 35.98
C GLY A 29 10.61 -18.30 35.64
N LYS A 30 10.80 -19.16 36.64
CA LYS A 30 11.19 -20.57 36.45
C LYS A 30 10.30 -21.22 35.38
N VAL A 31 10.91 -21.81 34.36
CA VAL A 31 10.21 -22.66 33.39
C VAL A 31 9.68 -23.88 34.16
N ASN A 32 8.41 -23.83 34.56
CA ASN A 32 7.83 -24.84 35.44
C ASN A 32 7.19 -26.00 34.66
N ARG A 33 6.96 -25.84 33.35
CA ARG A 33 6.42 -26.89 32.47
C ARG A 33 6.62 -26.55 30.98
N THR A 34 7.07 -27.51 30.19
CA THR A 34 7.16 -27.42 28.71
C THR A 34 6.26 -28.47 28.08
N LEU A 35 5.74 -28.19 26.87
CA LEU A 35 5.04 -29.18 26.05
C LEU A 35 6.04 -30.11 25.37
N ASP A 36 5.63 -31.36 25.25
CA ASP A 36 6.20 -32.36 24.37
C ASP A 36 5.06 -33.14 23.70
N ASP A 37 5.41 -33.99 22.76
CA ASP A 37 4.44 -34.76 21.99
C ASP A 37 3.62 -35.73 22.86
N ASP A 38 4.21 -36.29 23.92
CA ASP A 38 3.53 -37.20 24.83
C ASP A 38 2.42 -36.49 25.64
N ILE A 39 2.71 -35.28 26.12
CA ILE A 39 1.73 -34.44 26.80
C ILE A 39 0.58 -34.09 25.85
N ILE A 40 0.88 -33.71 24.60
CA ILE A 40 -0.13 -33.34 23.61
C ILE A 40 -1.02 -34.54 23.28
N ASN A 41 -0.43 -35.70 22.98
CA ASN A 41 -1.16 -36.93 22.64
C ASN A 41 -2.06 -37.39 23.79
N ARG A 42 -1.59 -37.25 25.03
CA ARG A 42 -2.40 -37.54 26.23
C ARG A 42 -3.61 -36.60 26.36
N TRP A 43 -3.42 -35.29 26.15
CA TRP A 43 -4.53 -34.33 26.24
C TRP A 43 -5.64 -34.59 25.22
N ILE A 44 -5.27 -35.10 24.04
CA ILE A 44 -6.21 -35.37 22.95
C ILE A 44 -6.95 -36.71 23.14
N SER A 45 -6.30 -37.70 23.76
CA SER A 45 -6.84 -39.05 23.97
C SER A 45 -7.74 -39.19 25.20
N GLU A 46 -7.44 -38.53 26.32
CA GLU A 46 -8.15 -38.70 27.59
C GLU A 46 -9.49 -37.92 27.65
N CYS A 47 -10.58 -38.54 28.10
CA CYS A 47 -11.93 -37.95 28.04
C CYS A 47 -12.76 -37.98 29.35
N ASP A 48 -12.27 -38.56 30.45
CA ASP A 48 -13.03 -38.57 31.70
C ASP A 48 -12.93 -37.24 32.48
N SER A 49 -13.95 -36.96 33.30
CA SER A 49 -14.08 -35.68 34.03
C SER A 49 -12.94 -35.39 35.00
N LYS A 50 -12.27 -36.42 35.57
CA LYS A 50 -11.14 -36.23 36.50
C LYS A 50 -9.88 -35.86 35.71
N SER A 51 -9.61 -36.58 34.63
CA SER A 51 -8.49 -36.28 33.73
C SER A 51 -8.64 -34.91 33.08
N TRP A 52 -9.85 -34.51 32.69
CA TRP A 52 -10.10 -33.18 32.13
C TRP A 52 -9.71 -32.03 33.08
N LYS A 53 -10.13 -32.07 34.35
CA LYS A 53 -9.74 -31.03 35.33
C LYS A 53 -8.23 -30.97 35.54
N LYS A 54 -7.55 -32.11 35.45
CA LYS A 54 -6.08 -32.15 35.47
C LYS A 54 -5.55 -31.45 34.22
N ILE A 55 -5.95 -31.89 33.03
CA ILE A 55 -5.56 -31.32 31.72
C ILE A 55 -5.75 -29.81 31.69
N GLN A 56 -6.90 -29.27 32.12
CA GLN A 56 -7.13 -27.83 32.19
C GLN A 56 -6.06 -27.10 33.00
N LYS A 57 -5.73 -27.59 34.21
CA LYS A 57 -4.65 -27.01 35.02
C LYS A 57 -3.29 -27.09 34.33
N GLU A 58 -3.05 -28.11 33.51
CA GLU A 58 -1.81 -28.24 32.76
C GLU A 58 -1.75 -27.24 31.59
N ILE A 59 -2.86 -27.09 30.86
CA ILE A 59 -3.03 -26.10 29.79
C ILE A 59 -2.84 -24.69 30.37
N THR A 60 -3.55 -24.35 31.45
CA THR A 60 -3.41 -23.04 32.11
C THR A 60 -1.96 -22.76 32.49
N LYS A 61 -1.26 -23.70 33.15
CA LYS A 61 0.16 -23.51 33.54
C LYS A 61 1.10 -23.33 32.35
N THR A 62 0.80 -23.99 31.24
CA THR A 62 1.66 -23.98 30.05
C THR A 62 1.45 -22.69 29.25
N PHE A 63 0.19 -22.36 28.95
CA PHE A 63 -0.16 -21.27 28.03
C PHE A 63 -0.28 -19.90 28.71
N SER A 64 -0.35 -19.81 30.03
CA SER A 64 -0.35 -18.52 30.74
C SER A 64 1.02 -17.84 30.84
N SER A 65 2.11 -18.51 30.45
CA SER A 65 3.47 -18.03 30.62
C SER A 65 4.24 -18.03 29.31
N VAL A 66 4.79 -16.85 28.94
CA VAL A 66 5.70 -16.70 27.80
C VAL A 66 6.90 -17.64 27.94
N SER A 67 7.49 -17.78 29.15
CA SER A 67 8.64 -18.65 29.38
C SER A 67 8.33 -20.13 29.16
N CYS A 68 7.15 -20.60 29.60
CA CYS A 68 6.71 -21.98 29.36
C CYS A 68 6.48 -22.25 27.87
N LEU A 69 5.84 -21.31 27.16
CA LEU A 69 5.62 -21.42 25.71
C LEU A 69 6.93 -21.43 24.93
N ASN A 70 7.85 -20.52 25.27
CA ASN A 70 9.17 -20.48 24.65
C ASN A 70 9.90 -21.81 24.83
N GLY A 71 10.00 -22.31 26.06
CA GLY A 71 10.68 -23.56 26.37
C GLY A 71 10.06 -24.79 25.70
N SER A 72 8.76 -24.73 25.36
CA SER A 72 8.04 -25.81 24.68
C SER A 72 8.46 -26.02 23.23
N PHE A 73 8.97 -24.97 22.58
CA PHE A 73 9.19 -24.95 21.13
C PHE A 73 10.60 -24.50 20.74
N LEU A 74 11.57 -24.63 21.64
CA LEU A 74 12.97 -24.37 21.29
C LEU A 74 13.49 -25.42 20.31
N ASP A 75 14.24 -24.97 19.31
CA ASP A 75 15.00 -25.84 18.44
C ASP A 75 16.15 -26.48 19.23
N LYS A 76 16.16 -27.82 19.28
CA LYS A 76 17.15 -28.62 20.03
C LYS A 76 18.28 -29.16 19.14
N SER A 77 18.28 -28.82 17.85
CA SER A 77 19.19 -29.40 16.86
C SER A 77 20.63 -28.88 16.94
N CYS A 78 20.87 -27.72 17.57
CA CYS A 78 22.18 -27.07 17.65
C CYS A 78 22.61 -26.73 19.07
N ASP A 79 23.93 -26.64 19.30
CA ASP A 79 24.62 -26.46 20.58
C ASP A 79 23.98 -25.44 21.54
N LYS A 80 24.25 -25.63 22.85
CA LYS A 80 23.73 -25.03 24.10
C LYS A 80 23.21 -23.57 24.13
N HIS A 81 23.36 -22.79 23.07
CA HIS A 81 22.99 -21.38 22.93
C HIS A 81 21.75 -21.09 22.06
N TYR A 82 21.09 -22.09 21.46
CA TYR A 82 19.83 -21.94 20.68
C TYR A 82 19.89 -20.87 19.55
N GLN A 83 21.12 -20.50 19.13
CA GLN A 83 21.48 -19.52 18.08
C GLN A 83 20.64 -18.23 18.04
N THR A 84 20.17 -17.72 19.18
CA THR A 84 19.22 -16.61 19.20
C THR A 84 19.90 -15.28 18.86
N SER A 85 19.32 -14.52 17.92
CA SER A 85 19.79 -13.21 17.48
C SER A 85 18.61 -12.31 17.07
N LEU A 86 18.89 -11.06 16.67
CA LEU A 86 17.88 -10.14 16.13
C LEU A 86 17.16 -10.68 14.87
N LYS A 87 17.72 -11.70 14.22
CA LYS A 87 17.19 -12.31 12.99
C LYS A 87 16.89 -13.81 13.13
N HIS A 88 17.16 -14.40 14.28
CA HIS A 88 16.97 -15.82 14.53
C HIS A 88 16.32 -16.03 15.90
N SER A 89 15.11 -16.59 15.91
CA SER A 89 14.33 -16.75 17.14
C SER A 89 14.77 -17.92 18.01
N GLY A 90 15.41 -18.96 17.43
CA GLY A 90 15.71 -20.22 18.10
C GLY A 90 14.48 -21.12 18.34
N LEU A 91 13.35 -20.82 17.67
CA LEU A 91 12.14 -21.64 17.71
C LEU A 91 12.15 -22.68 16.59
N ASP A 92 11.69 -23.89 16.91
CA ASP A 92 11.24 -24.85 15.91
C ASP A 92 9.77 -24.58 15.56
N LEU A 93 9.57 -23.78 14.52
CA LEU A 93 8.22 -23.43 14.04
C LEU A 93 7.47 -24.63 13.45
N SER A 94 8.16 -25.70 13.05
CA SER A 94 7.52 -26.93 12.59
C SER A 94 6.86 -27.65 13.76
N LEU A 95 7.54 -27.73 14.92
CA LEU A 95 6.96 -28.24 16.17
C LEU A 95 5.76 -27.41 16.61
N VAL A 96 5.85 -26.07 16.57
CA VAL A 96 4.72 -25.18 16.87
C VAL A 96 3.50 -25.51 16.00
N ARG A 97 3.72 -25.60 14.69
CA ARG A 97 2.67 -25.89 13.70
C ARG A 97 2.00 -27.24 13.95
N MET A 98 2.79 -28.29 14.20
CA MET A 98 2.29 -29.63 14.48
C MET A 98 1.50 -29.68 15.79
N ALA A 99 1.97 -29.00 16.85
CA ALA A 99 1.27 -28.97 18.13
C ALA A 99 -0.13 -28.36 18.01
N PHE A 100 -0.26 -27.19 17.38
CA PHE A 100 -1.58 -26.57 17.18
C PHE A 100 -2.46 -27.35 16.19
N GLN A 101 -1.88 -28.04 15.22
CA GLN A 101 -2.64 -28.95 14.35
C GLN A 101 -3.23 -30.12 15.15
N LYS A 102 -2.46 -30.73 16.04
CA LYS A 102 -2.95 -31.79 16.94
C LYS A 102 -4.06 -31.27 17.87
N PHE A 103 -3.88 -30.09 18.49
CA PHE A 103 -4.95 -29.52 19.33
C PHE A 103 -6.25 -29.29 18.55
N ALA A 104 -6.16 -28.95 17.27
CA ALA A 104 -7.33 -28.77 16.41
C ALA A 104 -8.15 -30.05 16.19
N GLU A 105 -7.59 -31.23 16.44
CA GLU A 105 -8.31 -32.51 16.39
C GLU A 105 -9.23 -32.72 17.61
N LYS A 106 -9.07 -31.91 18.67
CA LYS A 106 -9.84 -32.01 19.90
C LYS A 106 -10.38 -30.64 20.34
N ASP A 107 -11.57 -30.30 19.88
CA ASP A 107 -12.22 -28.99 20.13
C ASP A 107 -12.19 -28.57 21.61
N LYS A 108 -12.46 -29.49 22.55
CA LYS A 108 -12.42 -29.20 23.99
C LYS A 108 -11.06 -28.70 24.47
N VAL A 109 -9.97 -29.31 23.98
CA VAL A 109 -8.59 -28.91 24.30
C VAL A 109 -8.27 -27.57 23.64
N LEU A 110 -8.60 -27.42 22.35
CA LEU A 110 -8.37 -26.18 21.62
C LEU A 110 -9.09 -24.99 22.25
N ALA A 111 -10.35 -25.16 22.67
CA ALA A 111 -11.14 -24.13 23.33
C ALA A 111 -10.53 -23.68 24.67
N GLU A 112 -10.00 -24.62 25.46
CA GLU A 112 -9.30 -24.28 26.70
C GLU A 112 -7.98 -23.52 26.42
N VAL A 113 -7.25 -23.91 25.37
CA VAL A 113 -6.03 -23.21 24.94
C VAL A 113 -6.37 -21.78 24.48
N GLU A 114 -7.40 -21.62 23.64
CA GLU A 114 -7.93 -20.32 23.18
C GLU A 114 -8.29 -19.43 24.38
N GLU A 115 -9.08 -19.95 25.32
CA GLU A 115 -9.52 -19.20 26.51
C GLU A 115 -8.34 -18.74 27.38
N VAL A 116 -7.37 -19.62 27.66
CA VAL A 116 -6.19 -19.26 28.47
C VAL A 116 -5.34 -18.21 27.76
N ILE A 117 -5.13 -18.34 26.45
CA ILE A 117 -4.33 -17.37 25.69
C ILE A 117 -5.03 -16.02 25.64
N HIS A 118 -6.33 -16.01 25.39
CA HIS A 118 -7.11 -14.78 25.30
C HIS A 118 -7.18 -14.05 26.65
N ARG A 119 -7.50 -14.76 27.74
CA ARG A 119 -7.76 -14.14 29.05
C ARG A 119 -6.53 -13.91 29.90
N ILE A 120 -5.44 -14.66 29.68
CA ILE A 120 -4.27 -14.62 30.56
C ILE A 120 -3.02 -14.19 29.79
N LEU A 121 -2.67 -14.91 28.72
CA LEU A 121 -1.39 -14.67 28.03
C LEU A 121 -1.35 -13.29 27.35
N LEU A 122 -2.30 -13.01 26.46
CA LEU A 122 -2.31 -11.78 25.67
C LEU A 122 -2.35 -10.50 26.54
N PRO A 123 -3.18 -10.41 27.59
CA PRO A 123 -3.17 -9.28 28.51
C PRO A 123 -1.84 -9.11 29.26
N SER A 124 -1.11 -10.20 29.50
CA SER A 124 0.18 -10.18 30.22
C SER A 124 1.37 -9.71 29.36
N LEU A 125 1.19 -9.60 28.03
CA LEU A 125 2.29 -9.21 27.14
C LEU A 125 2.71 -7.76 27.36
N SER A 126 3.95 -7.58 27.81
CA SER A 126 4.59 -6.28 28.00
C SER A 126 4.79 -5.55 26.67
N LYS A 127 4.70 -4.21 26.69
CA LYS A 127 5.16 -3.36 25.59
C LYS A 127 6.69 -3.37 25.41
N ASP A 128 7.40 -3.79 26.46
CA ASP A 128 8.86 -3.84 26.59
C ASP A 128 9.33 -5.26 26.95
N PRO A 129 9.20 -6.24 26.04
CA PRO A 129 9.76 -7.56 26.28
C PRO A 129 11.29 -7.51 26.43
N ILE A 130 11.79 -8.24 27.44
CA ILE A 130 13.23 -8.39 27.69
C ILE A 130 13.79 -9.44 26.73
N GLY A 131 14.84 -9.06 26.00
CA GLY A 131 15.51 -9.93 25.04
C GLY A 131 14.64 -10.37 23.84
N VAL A 132 15.23 -11.16 22.94
CA VAL A 132 14.54 -11.77 21.79
C VAL A 132 13.54 -12.83 22.24
N GLU A 133 13.75 -13.42 23.41
CA GLU A 133 12.91 -14.49 23.96
C GLU A 133 11.48 -14.00 24.23
N GLY A 134 11.31 -12.79 24.75
CA GLY A 134 9.99 -12.20 24.96
C GLY A 134 9.19 -11.98 23.66
N LEU A 135 9.87 -11.94 22.50
CA LEU A 135 9.24 -11.76 21.19
C LEU A 135 8.83 -13.08 20.51
N ARG A 136 9.34 -14.22 20.97
CA ARG A 136 9.03 -15.55 20.41
C ARG A 136 7.53 -15.86 20.39
N VAL A 137 6.79 -15.41 21.40
CA VAL A 137 5.33 -15.59 21.47
C VAL A 137 4.59 -15.01 20.26
N TYR A 138 5.12 -13.93 19.67
CA TYR A 138 4.56 -13.30 18.47
C TYR A 138 4.80 -14.10 17.18
N LEU A 139 5.66 -15.12 17.23
CA LEU A 139 5.85 -16.11 16.15
C LEU A 139 5.04 -17.39 16.40
N ILE A 140 4.68 -17.66 17.66
CA ILE A 140 3.92 -18.85 18.07
C ILE A 140 2.41 -18.64 17.84
N ILE A 141 1.85 -17.52 18.29
CA ILE A 141 0.40 -17.24 18.22
C ILE A 141 -0.18 -17.31 16.79
N PRO A 142 0.51 -16.85 15.73
CA PRO A 142 -0.01 -17.00 14.37
C PRO A 142 -0.34 -18.44 13.95
N GLU A 143 0.38 -19.44 14.46
CA GLU A 143 0.08 -20.85 14.18
C GLU A 143 -1.16 -21.37 14.93
N LEU A 144 -1.50 -20.77 16.08
CA LEU A 144 -2.80 -20.98 16.73
C LEU A 144 -3.92 -20.32 15.92
N LEU A 145 -3.74 -19.07 15.51
CA LEU A 145 -4.72 -18.36 14.69
C LEU A 145 -5.02 -19.09 13.39
N ARG A 146 -3.99 -19.72 12.78
CA ARG A 146 -4.15 -20.58 11.59
C ARG A 146 -5.20 -21.68 11.78
N VAL A 147 -5.24 -22.32 12.94
CA VAL A 147 -6.19 -23.41 13.21
C VAL A 147 -7.55 -22.89 13.69
N LEU A 148 -7.58 -21.83 14.49
CA LEU A 148 -8.83 -21.22 14.97
C LEU A 148 -9.64 -20.60 13.83
N LEU A 149 -9.00 -19.79 12.98
CA LEU A 149 -9.69 -19.11 11.88
C LEU A 149 -10.20 -20.10 10.83
N LYS A 150 -9.53 -21.26 10.65
CA LYS A 150 -10.04 -22.36 9.81
C LYS A 150 -11.35 -22.94 10.34
N GLN A 151 -11.59 -22.85 11.65
CA GLN A 151 -12.82 -23.26 12.32
C GLN A 151 -13.80 -22.08 12.56
N GLN A 152 -13.59 -20.93 11.91
CA GLN A 152 -14.39 -19.71 12.08
C GLN A 152 -14.41 -19.19 13.55
N ARG A 153 -13.29 -19.36 14.28
CA ARG A 153 -13.07 -18.90 15.66
C ARG A 153 -11.85 -17.99 15.75
N GLY A 154 -11.57 -17.42 16.93
CA GLY A 154 -10.32 -16.70 17.19
C GLY A 154 -10.28 -15.24 16.74
N MET A 155 -11.44 -14.64 16.43
CA MET A 155 -11.53 -13.21 16.10
C MET A 155 -11.04 -12.33 17.27
N ASP A 156 -11.51 -12.62 18.49
CA ASP A 156 -11.11 -11.87 19.69
C ASP A 156 -9.60 -12.01 19.98
N ILE A 157 -9.04 -13.21 19.79
CA ILE A 157 -7.59 -13.43 19.89
C ILE A 157 -6.85 -12.61 18.83
N THR A 158 -7.34 -12.60 17.58
CA THR A 158 -6.70 -11.85 16.50
C THR A 158 -6.69 -10.36 16.81
N GLU A 159 -7.78 -9.80 17.33
CA GLU A 159 -7.84 -8.40 17.75
C GLU A 159 -6.89 -8.11 18.92
N ALA A 160 -6.96 -8.91 19.98
CA ALA A 160 -6.10 -8.74 21.16
C ALA A 160 -4.62 -8.90 20.82
N PHE A 161 -4.28 -9.83 19.93
CA PHE A 161 -2.93 -10.03 19.42
C PHE A 161 -2.47 -8.86 18.54
N SER A 162 -3.33 -8.34 17.67
CA SER A 162 -3.05 -7.13 16.87
C SER A 162 -2.74 -5.94 17.77
N ALA A 163 -3.55 -5.75 18.83
CA ALA A 163 -3.30 -4.71 19.82
C ALA A 163 -1.96 -4.91 20.57
N ALA A 164 -1.62 -6.16 20.90
CA ALA A 164 -0.35 -6.47 21.56
C ALA A 164 0.88 -6.23 20.66
N VAL A 165 0.77 -6.50 19.35
CA VAL A 165 1.81 -6.18 18.35
C VAL A 165 2.02 -4.68 18.26
N LEU A 166 0.93 -3.93 18.02
CA LEU A 166 1.00 -2.48 17.81
C LEU A 166 1.36 -1.68 19.07
N ARG A 167 1.22 -2.29 20.25
CA ARG A 167 1.63 -1.70 21.53
C ARG A 167 3.13 -1.83 21.82
N LEU A 168 3.86 -2.68 21.10
CA LEU A 168 5.31 -2.84 21.29
C LEU A 168 6.03 -1.51 21.10
N ASN A 169 7.02 -1.24 21.94
CA ASN A 169 7.89 -0.09 21.72
C ASN A 169 8.62 -0.20 20.36
N PRO A 170 8.94 0.93 19.70
CA PRO A 170 9.47 0.93 18.33
C PRO A 170 10.69 0.02 18.11
N ASP A 171 11.65 0.01 19.04
CA ASP A 171 12.84 -0.86 18.95
C ASP A 171 12.48 -2.34 18.96
N LYS A 172 11.49 -2.73 19.78
CA LYS A 172 11.03 -4.13 19.91
C LYS A 172 10.22 -4.55 18.70
N LEU A 173 9.40 -3.65 18.17
CA LEU A 173 8.67 -3.85 16.93
C LEU A 173 9.63 -4.05 15.76
N GLN A 174 10.71 -3.26 15.68
CA GLN A 174 11.74 -3.43 14.65
C GLN A 174 12.45 -4.80 14.75
N VAL A 175 12.72 -5.30 15.96
CA VAL A 175 13.25 -6.66 16.15
C VAL A 175 12.24 -7.70 15.65
N LEU A 176 10.96 -7.55 15.98
CA LEU A 176 9.90 -8.46 15.52
C LEU A 176 9.77 -8.46 13.99
N GLU A 177 9.80 -7.29 13.36
CA GLU A 177 9.85 -7.13 11.90
C GLU A 177 11.07 -7.84 11.29
N GLY A 178 12.23 -7.74 11.96
CA GLY A 178 13.44 -8.48 11.62
C GLY A 178 13.24 -10.01 11.67
N LEU A 179 12.58 -10.53 12.70
CA LEU A 179 12.25 -11.95 12.81
C LEU A 179 11.21 -12.39 11.76
N TRP A 180 10.20 -11.57 11.47
CA TRP A 180 9.25 -11.87 10.39
C TRP A 180 9.93 -11.91 9.02
N SER A 181 10.92 -11.05 8.79
CA SER A 181 11.66 -11.03 7.52
C SER A 181 12.41 -12.35 7.23
N THR A 182 12.78 -13.10 8.28
CA THR A 182 13.53 -14.36 8.15
C THR A 182 12.65 -15.61 8.15
N LEU A 183 11.34 -15.47 8.35
CA LEU A 183 10.40 -16.58 8.22
C LEU A 183 10.45 -17.19 6.82
N SER A 184 10.22 -18.51 6.72
CA SER A 184 9.95 -19.15 5.44
C SER A 184 8.63 -18.63 4.85
N ASP A 185 8.46 -18.72 3.53
CA ASP A 185 7.25 -18.23 2.87
C ASP A 185 5.97 -18.89 3.39
N SER A 186 6.05 -20.15 3.81
CA SER A 186 4.91 -20.85 4.41
C SER A 186 4.48 -20.23 5.73
N PHE A 187 5.42 -19.93 6.64
CA PHE A 187 5.11 -19.32 7.93
C PHE A 187 4.72 -17.85 7.78
N PHE A 188 5.42 -17.10 6.92
CA PHE A 188 5.09 -15.70 6.67
C PHE A 188 3.67 -15.54 6.09
N ARG A 189 3.29 -16.39 5.12
CA ARG A 189 1.92 -16.43 4.58
C ARG A 189 0.89 -16.77 5.65
N THR A 190 1.22 -17.62 6.63
CA THR A 190 0.32 -17.91 7.76
C THR A 190 0.04 -16.64 8.57
N VAL A 191 1.06 -15.85 8.88
CA VAL A 191 0.87 -14.59 9.63
C VAL A 191 -0.01 -13.63 8.84
N VAL A 192 0.29 -13.38 7.56
CA VAL A 192 -0.50 -12.47 6.70
C VAL A 192 -1.96 -12.94 6.58
N LYS A 193 -2.17 -14.24 6.33
CA LYS A 193 -3.53 -14.81 6.20
C LYS A 193 -4.34 -14.67 7.48
N ALA A 194 -3.74 -14.81 8.66
CA ALA A 194 -4.47 -14.69 9.91
C ALA A 194 -5.13 -13.30 10.05
N PHE A 195 -4.38 -12.22 9.82
CA PHE A 195 -4.91 -10.87 9.90
C PHE A 195 -5.83 -10.55 8.72
N ARG A 196 -5.49 -10.98 7.50
CA ARG A 196 -6.36 -10.82 6.32
C ARG A 196 -7.74 -11.45 6.53
N SER A 197 -7.78 -12.69 7.01
CA SER A 197 -9.05 -13.41 7.21
C SER A 197 -9.90 -12.76 8.30
N ALA A 198 -9.30 -12.31 9.41
CA ALA A 198 -10.03 -11.58 10.43
C ALA A 198 -10.57 -10.24 9.90
N SER A 199 -9.75 -9.47 9.18
CA SER A 199 -10.21 -8.22 8.57
C SER A 199 -11.37 -8.44 7.58
N ALA A 200 -11.27 -9.46 6.72
CA ALA A 200 -12.33 -9.81 5.78
C ALA A 200 -13.65 -10.15 6.50
N GLU A 201 -13.60 -10.89 7.61
CA GLU A 201 -14.77 -11.22 8.42
C GLU A 201 -15.38 -9.97 9.08
N TYR A 202 -14.57 -9.07 9.64
CA TYR A 202 -15.07 -7.80 10.18
C TYR A 202 -15.76 -6.96 9.09
N LEU A 203 -15.16 -6.84 7.91
CA LEU A 203 -15.76 -6.11 6.78
C LEU A 203 -17.07 -6.74 6.33
N GLN A 204 -17.14 -8.08 6.26
CA GLN A 204 -18.37 -8.79 5.92
C GLN A 204 -19.48 -8.51 6.94
N GLN A 205 -19.15 -8.48 8.23
CA GLN A 205 -20.11 -8.14 9.29
C GLN A 205 -20.56 -6.67 9.21
N MET A 206 -19.67 -5.74 8.88
CA MET A 206 -20.04 -4.34 8.61
C MET A 206 -21.01 -4.23 7.43
N ALA A 207 -20.71 -4.93 6.32
CA ALA A 207 -21.50 -4.86 5.09
C ALA A 207 -22.92 -5.41 5.24
N VAL A 208 -23.11 -6.45 6.06
CA VAL A 208 -24.37 -7.20 6.17
C VAL A 208 -25.13 -6.91 7.48
N LYS A 209 -24.43 -6.85 8.61
CA LYS A 209 -25.05 -6.85 9.96
C LYS A 209 -25.12 -5.47 10.62
N ARG A 210 -24.70 -4.40 9.92
CA ARG A 210 -24.64 -3.02 10.45
C ARG A 210 -23.80 -2.90 11.74
N CYS A 211 -22.79 -3.75 11.91
CA CYS A 211 -21.87 -3.67 13.04
C CYS A 211 -20.77 -2.62 12.78
N ASP A 212 -20.30 -1.91 13.81
CA ASP A 212 -19.09 -1.07 13.71
C ASP A 212 -17.86 -1.85 14.18
N HIS A 213 -16.94 -2.08 13.26
CA HIS A 213 -15.65 -2.74 13.53
C HIS A 213 -14.45 -1.82 13.26
N GLY A 214 -14.64 -0.51 13.12
CA GLY A 214 -13.57 0.42 12.72
C GLY A 214 -12.32 0.35 13.60
N LYS A 215 -12.47 0.17 14.92
CA LYS A 215 -11.33 0.02 15.85
C LYS A 215 -10.57 -1.29 15.66
N SER A 216 -11.29 -2.40 15.47
CA SER A 216 -10.69 -3.73 15.25
C SER A 216 -10.00 -3.80 13.89
N LEU A 217 -10.60 -3.18 12.86
CA LEU A 217 -10.02 -3.05 11.53
C LEU A 217 -8.74 -2.22 11.53
N LYS A 218 -8.71 -1.05 12.18
CA LYS A 218 -7.47 -0.26 12.30
C LYS A 218 -6.31 -1.06 12.89
N LYS A 219 -6.58 -1.92 13.88
CA LYS A 219 -5.55 -2.78 14.48
C LYS A 219 -5.05 -3.84 13.50
N THR A 220 -5.97 -4.57 12.86
CA THR A 220 -5.60 -5.65 11.93
C THR A 220 -4.93 -5.12 10.66
N PHE A 221 -5.42 -4.01 10.11
CA PHE A 221 -4.81 -3.28 8.98
C PHE A 221 -3.42 -2.75 9.34
N GLY A 222 -3.25 -2.18 10.54
CA GLY A 222 -1.94 -1.73 11.02
C GLY A 222 -0.90 -2.86 11.05
N VAL A 223 -1.29 -4.08 11.43
CA VAL A 223 -0.38 -5.23 11.37
C VAL A 223 -0.13 -5.70 9.94
N LEU A 224 -1.16 -5.71 9.08
CA LEU A 224 -1.00 -6.04 7.65
C LEU A 224 -0.04 -5.09 6.94
N GLN A 225 -0.12 -3.78 7.21
CA GLN A 225 0.80 -2.79 6.66
C GLN A 225 2.24 -3.04 7.10
N ARG A 226 2.46 -3.34 8.40
CA ARG A 226 3.77 -3.72 8.91
C ARG A 226 4.33 -4.96 8.22
N LEU A 227 3.50 -5.98 8.00
CA LEU A 227 3.88 -7.18 7.28
C LEU A 227 4.17 -6.89 5.80
N TYR A 228 3.43 -5.98 5.17
CA TYR A 228 3.70 -5.54 3.80
C TYR A 228 5.07 -4.86 3.70
N ASP A 229 5.39 -3.96 4.63
CA ASP A 229 6.69 -3.29 4.73
C ASP A 229 7.84 -4.28 5.02
N VAL A 230 7.57 -5.33 5.79
CA VAL A 230 8.52 -6.43 5.98
C VAL A 230 8.71 -7.19 4.67
N ASN A 231 7.63 -7.51 3.96
CA ASN A 231 7.68 -8.26 2.70
C ASN A 231 8.53 -7.55 1.64
N SER A 232 8.46 -6.22 1.53
CA SER A 232 9.27 -5.45 0.57
C SER A 232 10.77 -5.57 0.83
N LYS A 233 11.18 -5.82 2.08
CA LYS A 233 12.57 -5.98 2.52
C LYS A 233 13.06 -7.43 2.51
N ARG A 234 12.18 -8.42 2.28
CA ARG A 234 12.56 -9.85 2.25
C ARG A 234 13.32 -10.19 0.97
N ARG A 235 14.29 -11.12 1.09
CA ARG A 235 15.02 -11.66 -0.08
C ARG A 235 14.09 -12.40 -1.05
N ARG A 236 13.12 -13.14 -0.51
CA ARG A 236 12.06 -13.80 -1.28
C ARG A 236 10.73 -13.19 -0.85
N ARG A 237 10.15 -12.40 -1.73
CA ARG A 237 8.88 -11.72 -1.50
C ARG A 237 7.73 -12.68 -1.80
N ILE A 238 6.69 -12.65 -0.99
CA ILE A 238 5.41 -13.25 -1.37
C ILE A 238 4.65 -12.26 -2.26
N THR A 239 3.73 -12.77 -3.07
CA THR A 239 2.91 -11.96 -3.98
C THR A 239 2.03 -10.96 -3.22
N VAL A 240 1.91 -9.76 -3.78
CA VAL A 240 1.16 -8.64 -3.18
C VAL A 240 -0.32 -8.99 -2.99
N ASP A 241 -0.91 -9.79 -3.88
CA ASP A 241 -2.30 -10.31 -3.76
C ASP A 241 -2.58 -11.12 -2.50
N THR A 242 -1.53 -11.56 -1.81
CA THR A 242 -1.68 -12.22 -0.52
C THR A 242 -2.25 -11.26 0.54
N PHE A 243 -2.02 -9.95 0.39
CA PHE A 243 -2.46 -8.90 1.31
C PHE A 243 -3.85 -8.33 0.97
N HIS A 244 -4.29 -8.42 -0.29
CA HIS A 244 -5.55 -7.83 -0.75
C HIS A 244 -6.78 -8.42 -0.04
N ILE A 245 -7.79 -7.57 0.24
CA ILE A 245 -9.06 -7.94 0.84
C ILE A 245 -10.21 -7.54 -0.10
N ASN A 246 -10.73 -8.53 -0.84
CA ASN A 246 -11.72 -8.32 -1.88
C ASN A 246 -13.09 -7.83 -1.36
N GLN A 247 -13.39 -8.00 -0.07
CA GLN A 247 -14.63 -7.53 0.57
C GLN A 247 -14.71 -5.99 0.62
N ILE A 248 -13.64 -5.26 0.31
CA ILE A 248 -13.62 -3.80 0.42
C ILE A 248 -14.54 -3.15 -0.63
N SER A 249 -14.52 -3.62 -1.87
CA SER A 249 -15.33 -3.04 -2.96
C SER A 249 -16.83 -3.10 -2.65
N SER A 250 -17.30 -4.16 -1.97
CA SER A 250 -18.72 -4.31 -1.61
C SER A 250 -19.18 -3.40 -0.47
N LEU A 251 -18.28 -2.78 0.29
CA LEU A 251 -18.66 -1.86 1.39
C LEU A 251 -19.37 -0.61 0.87
N PHE A 252 -18.93 -0.09 -0.28
CA PHE A 252 -19.52 1.09 -0.91
C PHE A 252 -20.94 0.81 -1.46
N GLN A 253 -21.29 -0.47 -1.62
CA GLN A 253 -22.61 -0.97 -2.03
C GLN A 253 -23.26 -1.81 -0.92
N SER A 254 -22.90 -1.58 0.34
CA SER A 254 -23.36 -2.38 1.48
C SER A 254 -24.89 -2.35 1.63
N LYS A 255 -25.44 -3.32 2.39
CA LYS A 255 -26.89 -3.38 2.65
C LYS A 255 -27.41 -2.10 3.28
N LEU A 256 -26.62 -1.46 4.15
CA LEU A 256 -26.96 -0.16 4.73
C LEU A 256 -27.12 0.92 3.65
N VAL A 257 -26.18 1.04 2.72
CA VAL A 257 -26.25 2.03 1.62
C VAL A 257 -27.43 1.73 0.72
N GLN A 258 -27.70 0.46 0.41
CA GLN A 258 -28.85 0.05 -0.39
C GLN A 258 -30.18 0.41 0.29
N ASP A 259 -30.31 0.15 1.59
CA ASP A 259 -31.52 0.46 2.35
C ASP A 259 -31.75 1.97 2.39
N LEU A 260 -30.71 2.77 2.66
CA LEU A 260 -30.79 4.23 2.67
C LEU A 260 -31.10 4.81 1.28
N ASN A 261 -30.54 4.26 0.20
CA ASN A 261 -30.89 4.66 -1.17
C ASN A 261 -32.35 4.34 -1.48
N SER A 262 -32.87 3.19 -1.05
CA SER A 262 -34.29 2.84 -1.23
C SER A 262 -35.20 3.79 -0.45
N GLU A 263 -34.82 4.16 0.78
CA GLU A 263 -35.56 5.18 1.56
C GLU A 263 -35.57 6.54 0.84
N LEU A 264 -34.47 6.91 0.19
CA LEU A 264 -34.38 8.14 -0.61
C LEU A 264 -35.24 8.08 -1.88
N GLU A 265 -35.25 6.94 -2.58
CA GLU A 265 -36.09 6.71 -3.76
C GLU A 265 -37.58 6.78 -3.38
N ASP A 266 -38.01 6.11 -2.30
CA ASP A 266 -39.40 6.12 -1.86
C ASP A 266 -39.90 7.54 -1.55
N LEU A 267 -39.01 8.39 -1.01
CA LEU A 267 -39.24 9.81 -0.82
C LEU A 267 -39.46 10.52 -2.17
N GLU A 268 -38.59 10.32 -3.17
CA GLU A 268 -38.73 10.93 -4.51
C GLU A 268 -40.05 10.58 -5.24
N TRP A 269 -40.71 9.46 -4.93
CA TRP A 269 -42.00 9.10 -5.56
C TRP A 269 -43.22 9.85 -4.99
N ASP A 270 -43.10 10.51 -3.82
CA ASP A 270 -44.21 11.19 -3.13
C ASP A 270 -44.37 12.68 -3.53
N LEU A 271 -43.83 13.07 -4.69
CA LEU A 271 -43.74 14.44 -5.25
C LEU A 271 -45.08 15.11 -5.62
N SER A 272 -46.06 15.10 -4.70
CA SER A 272 -47.31 15.86 -4.82
C SER A 272 -47.43 17.03 -3.84
N GLY A 273 -46.44 17.27 -2.96
CA GLY A 273 -46.50 18.30 -1.91
C GLY A 273 -45.31 19.27 -1.88
N GLU A 274 -45.59 20.57 -1.90
CA GLU A 274 -44.66 21.68 -1.63
C GLU A 274 -44.35 21.79 -0.11
N ASP A 275 -43.73 20.78 0.51
CA ASP A 275 -43.42 20.78 1.95
C ASP A 275 -41.90 20.71 2.20
N ASP A 276 -41.35 21.72 2.91
CA ASP A 276 -39.94 21.83 3.31
C ASP A 276 -39.45 20.62 4.13
N THR A 277 -40.37 19.87 4.77
CA THR A 277 -40.06 18.68 5.55
C THR A 277 -39.37 17.59 4.71
N TYR A 278 -39.75 17.48 3.44
CA TYR A 278 -39.18 16.50 2.50
C TYR A 278 -37.68 16.71 2.26
N TRP A 279 -37.31 17.95 1.94
CA TRP A 279 -35.92 18.33 1.67
C TRP A 279 -35.02 18.00 2.87
N ILE A 280 -35.52 18.27 4.08
CA ILE A 280 -34.80 17.97 5.32
C ILE A 280 -34.59 16.46 5.47
N GLU A 281 -35.59 15.62 5.21
CA GLU A 281 -35.47 14.16 5.33
C GLU A 281 -34.50 13.57 4.30
N SER A 282 -34.58 13.99 3.04
CA SER A 282 -33.65 13.57 1.97
C SER A 282 -32.20 13.97 2.28
N GLU A 283 -31.96 15.20 2.72
CA GLU A 283 -30.64 15.68 3.17
C GLU A 283 -30.10 14.86 4.35
N MET A 284 -30.96 14.50 5.31
CA MET A 284 -30.55 13.67 6.44
C MET A 284 -30.14 12.25 6.01
N ILE A 285 -30.81 11.66 5.02
CA ILE A 285 -30.46 10.33 4.48
C ILE A 285 -29.15 10.40 3.69
N LEU A 286 -29.01 11.37 2.79
CA LEU A 286 -27.78 11.62 2.04
C LEU A 286 -26.58 11.82 2.98
N SER A 287 -26.76 12.64 4.03
CA SER A 287 -25.74 12.86 5.05
C SER A 287 -25.30 11.58 5.75
N LYS A 288 -26.22 10.65 6.05
CA LYS A 288 -25.88 9.33 6.63
C LYS A 288 -25.06 8.48 5.66
N ILE A 289 -25.43 8.45 4.38
CA ILE A 289 -24.71 7.70 3.33
C ILE A 289 -23.29 8.25 3.18
N ILE A 290 -23.16 9.57 3.05
CA ILE A 290 -21.86 10.26 2.92
C ILE A 290 -21.00 9.98 4.14
N CYS A 291 -21.52 10.18 5.36
CA CYS A 291 -20.79 9.91 6.59
C CYS A 291 -20.31 8.45 6.69
N TYR A 292 -21.13 7.48 6.29
CA TYR A 292 -20.72 6.07 6.27
C TYR A 292 -19.55 5.81 5.31
N LYS A 293 -19.64 6.32 4.07
CA LYS A 293 -18.59 6.16 3.06
C LYS A 293 -17.31 6.91 3.42
N ASP A 294 -17.41 8.11 4.00
CA ASP A 294 -16.27 8.87 4.52
C ASP A 294 -15.55 8.16 5.66
N ASN A 295 -16.29 7.49 6.55
CA ASN A 295 -15.71 6.66 7.60
C ASN A 295 -14.93 5.48 7.00
N ILE A 296 -15.45 4.85 5.94
CA ILE A 296 -14.73 3.81 5.20
C ILE A 296 -13.46 4.38 4.56
N LEU A 297 -13.54 5.52 3.86
CA LEU A 297 -12.37 6.18 3.29
C LEU A 297 -11.29 6.47 4.34
N CYS A 298 -11.69 7.05 5.47
CA CYS A 298 -10.79 7.34 6.57
C CYS A 298 -10.16 6.09 7.17
N LEU A 299 -10.83 4.94 7.08
CA LEU A 299 -10.31 3.66 7.51
C LEU A 299 -9.30 3.08 6.52
N LEU A 300 -9.49 3.27 5.22
CA LEU A 300 -8.68 2.62 4.17
C LEU A 300 -7.47 3.43 3.70
N LYS A 301 -7.53 4.77 3.76
CA LYS A 301 -6.52 5.67 3.16
C LYS A 301 -5.08 5.41 3.61
N ASP A 302 -4.89 4.97 4.86
CA ASP A 302 -3.57 4.73 5.45
C ASP A 302 -3.03 3.32 5.15
N TYR A 303 -3.82 2.47 4.48
CA TYR A 303 -3.53 1.06 4.23
C TYR A 303 -3.74 0.69 2.75
N PRO A 304 -3.01 1.29 1.80
CA PRO A 304 -3.15 0.94 0.38
C PRO A 304 -2.79 -0.53 0.08
N CYS A 305 -1.97 -1.18 0.92
CA CYS A 305 -1.51 -2.56 0.71
C CYS A 305 -2.60 -3.63 0.78
N ILE A 306 -3.76 -3.33 1.36
CA ILE A 306 -4.90 -4.26 1.45
C ILE A 306 -5.89 -4.09 0.29
N LEU A 307 -5.70 -3.07 -0.54
CA LEU A 307 -6.59 -2.76 -1.66
C LEU A 307 -6.05 -3.47 -2.91
N ASP A 308 -6.89 -4.28 -3.55
CA ASP A 308 -6.64 -4.66 -4.94
C ASP A 308 -6.97 -3.50 -5.89
N THR A 309 -6.65 -3.65 -7.17
CA THR A 309 -6.84 -2.61 -8.19
C THR A 309 -8.30 -2.13 -8.27
N GLU A 310 -9.27 -3.05 -8.15
CA GLU A 310 -10.71 -2.72 -8.17
C GLU A 310 -11.13 -1.90 -6.94
N ALA A 311 -10.66 -2.28 -5.76
CA ALA A 311 -10.93 -1.55 -4.52
C ALA A 311 -10.27 -0.15 -4.55
N LYS A 312 -9.05 -0.03 -5.07
CA LYS A 312 -8.38 1.27 -5.26
C LYS A 312 -9.20 2.16 -6.21
N TYR A 313 -9.66 1.61 -7.33
CA TYR A 313 -10.53 2.35 -8.27
C TYR A 313 -11.82 2.80 -7.60
N THR A 314 -12.47 1.94 -6.82
CA THR A 314 -13.70 2.28 -6.08
C THR A 314 -13.47 3.44 -5.10
N VAL A 315 -12.38 3.37 -4.32
CA VAL A 315 -11.98 4.43 -3.39
C VAL A 315 -11.69 5.73 -4.14
N TRP A 316 -10.95 5.65 -5.24
CA TRP A 316 -10.59 6.78 -6.08
C TRP A 316 -11.82 7.47 -6.67
N MET A 317 -12.73 6.70 -7.29
CA MET A 317 -13.99 7.20 -7.84
C MET A 317 -14.83 7.90 -6.78
N TYR A 318 -14.98 7.30 -5.60
CA TYR A 318 -15.74 7.94 -4.53
C TYR A 318 -15.10 9.27 -4.09
N THR A 319 -13.77 9.36 -3.98
CA THR A 319 -13.12 10.65 -3.67
C THR A 319 -13.33 11.71 -4.74
N PHE A 320 -13.43 11.33 -6.02
CA PHE A 320 -13.77 12.27 -7.08
C PHE A 320 -15.21 12.74 -7.00
N ASP A 321 -16.15 11.81 -6.83
CA ASP A 321 -17.58 12.14 -6.76
C ASP A 321 -17.85 13.11 -5.60
N GLN A 322 -17.15 12.94 -4.46
CA GLN A 322 -17.19 13.91 -3.37
C GLN A 322 -16.72 15.31 -3.82
N ILE A 323 -15.56 15.40 -4.47
CA ILE A 323 -15.03 16.70 -4.94
C ILE A 323 -15.98 17.34 -5.96
N LYS A 324 -16.55 16.56 -6.88
CA LYS A 324 -17.52 17.06 -7.86
C LYS A 324 -18.79 17.57 -7.16
N TYR A 325 -19.38 16.76 -6.28
CA TYR A 325 -20.57 17.13 -5.52
C TYR A 325 -20.39 18.45 -4.75
N TYR A 326 -19.28 18.62 -4.03
CA TYR A 326 -18.99 19.86 -3.29
C TYR A 326 -18.72 21.09 -4.19
N HIS A 327 -18.37 20.90 -5.46
CA HIS A 327 -18.02 22.00 -6.36
C HIS A 327 -19.08 22.27 -7.45
N GLU A 328 -19.98 21.34 -7.76
CA GLU A 328 -21.11 21.54 -8.66
C GLU A 328 -22.17 22.47 -8.03
N ASP A 329 -22.38 22.43 -6.71
CA ASP A 329 -23.24 23.41 -6.02
C ASP A 329 -22.67 24.85 -6.05
N SER A 330 -21.36 25.00 -6.28
CA SER A 330 -20.71 26.31 -6.40
C SER A 330 -20.85 26.95 -7.80
N GLU A 331 -21.38 26.21 -8.79
CA GLU A 331 -21.68 26.75 -10.13
C GLU A 331 -22.80 27.81 -10.08
N TYR A 332 -23.67 27.76 -9.06
CA TYR A 332 -24.71 28.78 -8.83
C TYR A 332 -24.18 30.16 -8.42
N ASP A 333 -22.93 30.26 -7.92
CA ASP A 333 -22.34 31.53 -7.46
C ASP A 333 -21.42 32.19 -8.52
N GLY A 334 -21.35 31.64 -9.74
CA GLY A 334 -20.66 32.28 -10.88
C GLY A 334 -19.12 32.36 -10.76
N PHE A 335 -18.52 31.64 -9.80
CA PHE A 335 -17.10 31.80 -9.47
C PHE A 335 -16.12 31.01 -10.35
N CYS A 336 -16.57 30.16 -11.29
CA CYS A 336 -15.65 29.42 -12.15
C CYS A 336 -16.23 28.93 -13.49
N ASP A 337 -16.22 29.76 -14.53
CA ASP A 337 -16.28 29.24 -15.91
C ASP A 337 -14.93 28.58 -16.24
N GLN A 338 -14.85 27.25 -16.06
CA GLN A 338 -13.67 26.43 -16.41
C GLN A 338 -13.78 25.80 -17.80
N THR A 339 -14.61 26.37 -18.68
CA THR A 339 -14.73 25.88 -20.05
C THR A 339 -13.55 26.34 -20.90
N LEU A 340 -12.67 25.41 -21.28
CA LEU A 340 -11.62 25.68 -22.27
C LEU A 340 -12.24 25.77 -23.66
N LYS A 341 -12.12 26.94 -24.29
CA LYS A 341 -12.60 27.21 -25.65
C LYS A 341 -11.45 27.15 -26.63
N VAL A 342 -11.23 26.02 -27.27
CA VAL A 342 -10.03 25.76 -28.08
C VAL A 342 -10.38 25.59 -29.54
N ASP A 343 -9.57 26.12 -30.45
CA ASP A 343 -9.62 25.73 -31.86
C ASP A 343 -8.77 24.48 -32.09
N ARG A 344 -9.14 23.65 -33.07
CA ARG A 344 -8.40 22.42 -33.38
C ARG A 344 -7.01 22.71 -33.97
N GLU A 345 -6.86 23.81 -34.69
CA GLU A 345 -5.60 24.20 -35.34
C GLU A 345 -4.64 24.88 -34.36
N THR A 346 -5.15 25.52 -33.30
CA THR A 346 -4.36 26.23 -32.28
C THR A 346 -4.50 25.62 -30.88
N LEU A 347 -4.77 24.31 -30.81
CA LEU A 347 -5.12 23.57 -29.60
C LEU A 347 -4.20 23.88 -28.41
N LEU A 348 -2.89 23.78 -28.62
CA LEU A 348 -1.90 23.92 -27.55
C LEU A 348 -1.79 25.37 -27.07
N GLU A 349 -1.67 26.33 -27.99
CA GLU A 349 -1.57 27.76 -27.66
C GLU A 349 -2.82 28.25 -26.90
N ASP A 350 -4.01 27.93 -27.41
CA ASP A 350 -5.28 28.30 -26.79
C ASP A 350 -5.42 27.72 -25.37
N THR A 351 -4.99 26.46 -25.21
CA THR A 351 -5.04 25.75 -23.93
C THR A 351 -4.14 26.45 -22.90
N PHE A 352 -2.86 26.67 -23.21
CA PHE A 352 -1.93 27.28 -22.27
C PHE A 352 -2.30 28.73 -21.96
N GLN A 353 -2.74 29.50 -22.96
CA GLN A 353 -3.17 30.89 -22.75
C GLN A 353 -4.38 30.99 -21.81
N GLN A 354 -5.32 30.04 -21.90
CA GLN A 354 -6.49 30.00 -21.02
C GLN A 354 -6.14 29.46 -19.64
N LEU A 355 -5.34 28.40 -19.54
CA LEU A 355 -4.89 27.86 -18.25
C LEU A 355 -4.16 28.90 -17.40
N ARG A 356 -3.34 29.76 -18.02
CA ARG A 356 -2.67 30.90 -17.34
C ARG A 356 -3.64 31.93 -16.76
N LYS A 357 -4.86 32.02 -17.30
CA LYS A 357 -5.91 32.96 -16.85
C LYS A 357 -6.87 32.32 -15.83
N MET A 358 -6.93 30.99 -15.77
CA MET A 358 -7.81 30.28 -14.85
C MET A 358 -7.35 30.45 -13.40
N SER A 359 -8.30 30.80 -12.52
CA SER A 359 -8.04 31.01 -11.09
C SER A 359 -8.25 29.75 -10.24
N CYS A 360 -9.04 28.78 -10.73
CA CYS A 360 -9.32 27.54 -10.03
C CYS A 360 -9.02 26.34 -10.93
N HIS A 361 -8.42 25.33 -10.32
CA HIS A 361 -8.12 24.05 -10.96
C HIS A 361 -8.72 22.87 -10.18
N MET A 362 -9.62 23.15 -9.23
CA MET A 362 -10.20 22.11 -8.36
C MET A 362 -11.39 21.35 -8.97
N VAL A 363 -11.91 21.82 -10.10
CA VAL A 363 -13.09 21.26 -10.78
C VAL A 363 -12.69 20.53 -12.06
N ALA A 364 -13.51 19.61 -12.54
CA ALA A 364 -13.26 18.93 -13.81
C ALA A 364 -13.25 19.94 -14.95
N LEU A 365 -12.36 19.73 -15.92
CA LEU A 365 -12.24 20.63 -17.06
C LEU A 365 -13.37 20.35 -18.06
N LYS A 366 -14.11 21.38 -18.46
CA LYS A 366 -15.07 21.30 -19.58
C LYS A 366 -14.39 21.83 -20.83
N VAL A 367 -14.58 21.18 -21.98
CA VAL A 367 -13.99 21.60 -23.26
C VAL A 367 -15.07 21.99 -24.26
N LYS A 368 -14.82 23.06 -25.02
CA LYS A 368 -15.62 23.43 -26.18
C LYS A 368 -14.71 23.72 -27.37
N PHE A 369 -14.82 22.91 -28.42
CA PHE A 369 -14.19 23.25 -29.69
C PHE A 369 -14.90 24.45 -30.33
N GLN A 370 -14.13 25.43 -30.78
CA GLN A 370 -14.69 26.61 -31.42
C GLN A 370 -15.41 26.22 -32.72
N ALA A 371 -16.49 26.94 -33.04
CA ALA A 371 -17.39 26.65 -34.17
C ALA A 371 -18.11 25.28 -34.14
N GLU A 372 -18.03 24.52 -33.04
CA GLU A 372 -18.76 23.27 -32.85
C GLU A 372 -19.91 23.43 -31.84
N ASN A 373 -21.01 22.69 -32.06
CA ASN A 373 -22.20 22.72 -31.21
C ASN A 373 -22.16 21.67 -30.08
N GLY A 374 -21.03 21.00 -29.87
CA GLY A 374 -20.88 19.98 -28.84
C GLY A 374 -21.00 20.56 -27.43
N VAL A 375 -21.74 19.86 -26.57
CA VAL A 375 -21.77 20.07 -25.12
C VAL A 375 -20.92 18.98 -24.49
N ASP A 376 -20.00 19.35 -23.61
CA ASP A 376 -19.10 18.39 -22.98
C ASP A 376 -19.73 17.68 -21.79
N GLU A 377 -20.32 16.53 -22.07
CA GLU A 377 -20.77 15.54 -21.08
C GLU A 377 -19.68 14.47 -20.84
N GLY A 378 -18.40 14.79 -21.09
CA GLY A 378 -17.24 13.91 -20.99
C GLY A 378 -16.66 13.45 -22.33
N GLY A 379 -17.47 13.46 -23.40
CA GLY A 379 -17.02 13.03 -24.73
C GLY A 379 -16.04 14.01 -25.40
N VAL A 380 -16.28 15.32 -25.23
CA VAL A 380 -15.44 16.36 -25.87
C VAL A 380 -14.11 16.48 -25.13
N SER A 381 -14.12 16.41 -23.80
CA SER A 381 -12.91 16.36 -22.98
C SER A 381 -12.05 15.12 -23.28
N LEU A 382 -12.66 13.95 -23.48
CA LEU A 382 -11.93 12.74 -23.89
C LEU A 382 -11.21 12.92 -25.23
N GLU A 383 -11.89 13.49 -26.24
CA GLU A 383 -11.27 13.81 -27.52
C GLU A 383 -10.13 14.82 -27.36
N PHE A 384 -10.37 15.88 -26.59
CA PHE A 384 -9.38 16.92 -26.31
C PHE A 384 -8.09 16.35 -25.71
N PHE A 385 -8.15 15.55 -24.65
CA PHE A 385 -6.96 14.96 -24.03
C PHE A 385 -6.24 13.97 -24.97
N SER A 386 -6.99 13.25 -25.82
CA SER A 386 -6.41 12.37 -26.83
C SER A 386 -5.62 13.14 -27.90
N LEU A 387 -6.12 14.30 -28.36
CA LEU A 387 -5.41 15.18 -29.29
C LEU A 387 -4.22 15.88 -28.63
N LEU A 388 -4.44 16.39 -27.41
CA LEU A 388 -3.45 17.15 -26.64
C LEU A 388 -2.15 16.37 -26.43
N GLY A 389 -2.23 15.06 -26.14
CA GLY A 389 -1.03 14.23 -25.94
C GLY A 389 -0.03 14.28 -27.10
N ARG A 390 -0.53 14.35 -28.34
CA ARG A 390 0.29 14.45 -29.56
C ARG A 390 0.84 15.86 -29.76
N GLU A 391 0.02 16.88 -29.52
CA GLU A 391 0.44 18.28 -29.65
C GLU A 391 1.48 18.66 -28.58
N LEU A 392 1.45 18.08 -27.38
CA LEU A 392 2.46 18.33 -26.35
C LEU A 392 3.89 17.95 -26.80
N LEU A 393 4.04 17.03 -27.76
CA LEU A 393 5.34 16.66 -28.34
C LEU A 393 5.86 17.67 -29.35
N THR A 394 5.00 18.55 -29.88
CA THR A 394 5.36 19.59 -30.88
C THR A 394 5.63 20.95 -30.23
N MET A 395 5.49 21.05 -28.92
CA MET A 395 5.58 22.32 -28.19
C MET A 395 6.97 22.96 -28.28
N GLU A 396 6.97 24.28 -28.44
CA GLU A 396 8.17 25.13 -28.39
C GLU A 396 7.98 26.26 -27.36
N PRO A 397 8.96 26.52 -26.47
CA PRO A 397 10.19 25.75 -26.27
C PRO A 397 9.90 24.33 -25.77
N LYS A 398 10.75 23.36 -26.17
CA LYS A 398 10.54 21.94 -25.85
C LYS A 398 10.51 21.70 -24.35
N THR A 399 9.49 21.01 -23.84
CA THR A 399 9.51 20.44 -22.48
C THR A 399 9.75 18.93 -22.48
N LEU A 400 9.55 18.27 -23.63
CA LEU A 400 9.65 16.83 -23.78
C LEU A 400 10.60 16.46 -24.91
N GLU A 401 11.39 15.41 -24.67
CA GLU A 401 12.21 14.72 -25.65
C GLU A 401 11.69 13.30 -25.83
N VAL A 402 11.59 12.85 -27.08
CA VAL A 402 11.21 11.47 -27.41
C VAL A 402 12.49 10.65 -27.57
N TYR A 403 12.59 9.57 -26.80
CA TYR A 403 13.75 8.67 -26.80
C TYR A 403 13.61 7.57 -27.86
N GLU A 404 14.67 6.79 -28.05
CA GLU A 404 14.68 5.65 -29.00
C GLU A 404 13.60 4.59 -28.71
N SER A 405 13.14 4.52 -27.46
CA SER A 405 12.02 3.67 -27.02
C SER A 405 10.65 4.16 -27.51
N GLY A 406 10.56 5.37 -28.04
CA GLY A 406 9.31 6.06 -28.34
C GLY A 406 8.66 6.73 -27.12
N LEU A 407 9.28 6.63 -25.94
CA LEU A 407 8.80 7.26 -24.71
C LEU A 407 9.24 8.73 -24.62
N ALA A 408 8.36 9.57 -24.08
CA ALA A 408 8.62 10.97 -23.81
C ALA A 408 9.23 11.15 -22.40
N TRP A 409 10.25 11.99 -22.30
CA TRP A 409 10.86 12.37 -21.03
C TRP A 409 11.11 13.88 -20.97
N LEU A 410 11.24 14.43 -19.75
CA LEU A 410 11.50 15.85 -19.56
C LEU A 410 12.85 16.24 -20.18
N THR A 411 12.87 17.32 -20.94
CA THR A 411 14.13 17.87 -21.46
C THR A 411 15.01 18.41 -20.35
N THR A 412 16.33 18.41 -20.60
CA THR A 412 17.33 19.07 -19.75
C THR A 412 17.67 20.47 -20.23
N ASP A 413 17.39 20.78 -21.50
CA ASP A 413 17.54 22.11 -22.09
C ASP A 413 16.19 22.83 -22.03
N ASP A 414 15.97 23.55 -20.93
CA ASP A 414 14.72 24.27 -20.69
C ASP A 414 14.69 25.66 -21.35
N GLY A 415 15.75 26.10 -22.05
CA GLY A 415 15.76 27.36 -22.78
C GLY A 415 15.40 28.61 -21.95
N GLY A 416 15.41 28.54 -20.62
CA GLY A 416 14.93 29.61 -19.73
C GLY A 416 13.42 29.67 -19.48
N ILE A 417 12.68 28.59 -19.78
CA ILE A 417 11.28 28.34 -19.44
C ILE A 417 11.01 28.56 -17.94
N THR A 418 9.83 29.09 -17.60
CA THR A 418 9.43 29.23 -16.18
C THR A 418 8.12 28.57 -15.80
N ASP A 419 7.16 28.37 -16.72
CA ASP A 419 5.83 27.86 -16.34
C ASP A 419 5.34 26.67 -17.18
N GLU A 420 5.98 26.36 -18.30
CA GLU A 420 5.54 25.31 -19.23
C GLU A 420 5.57 23.91 -18.60
N PHE A 421 6.58 23.57 -17.79
CA PHE A 421 6.63 22.31 -17.05
C PHE A 421 5.48 22.19 -16.04
N TYR A 422 5.16 23.29 -15.36
CA TYR A 422 4.02 23.36 -14.45
C TYR A 422 2.70 23.13 -15.20
N PHE A 423 2.50 23.74 -16.36
CA PHE A 423 1.28 23.53 -17.15
C PHE A 423 1.20 22.13 -17.79
N LEU A 424 2.32 21.55 -18.21
CA LEU A 424 2.39 20.15 -18.63
C LEU A 424 1.94 19.22 -17.49
N GLY A 425 2.47 19.43 -16.29
CA GLY A 425 2.05 18.72 -15.09
C GLY A 425 0.57 18.92 -14.79
N LEU A 426 0.10 20.17 -14.83
CA LEU A 426 -1.30 20.54 -14.60
C LEU A 426 -2.24 19.79 -15.55
N LEU A 427 -1.90 19.73 -16.85
CA LEU A 427 -2.66 19.02 -17.86
C LEU A 427 -2.67 17.50 -17.63
N CYS A 428 -1.54 16.90 -17.25
CA CYS A 428 -1.49 15.48 -16.88
C CYS A 428 -2.36 15.19 -15.64
N GLY A 429 -2.30 16.05 -14.62
CA GLY A 429 -3.16 15.95 -13.45
C GLY A 429 -4.65 16.13 -13.79
N LYS A 430 -4.97 17.07 -14.69
CA LYS A 430 -6.33 17.28 -15.18
C LYS A 430 -6.84 16.09 -15.99
N ALA A 431 -6.03 15.48 -16.85
CA ALA A 431 -6.41 14.28 -17.59
C ALA A 431 -6.82 13.16 -16.60
N LEU A 432 -6.00 12.94 -15.57
CA LEU A 432 -6.30 11.98 -14.51
C LEU A 432 -7.59 12.34 -13.74
N PHE A 433 -7.79 13.62 -13.41
CA PHE A 433 -8.99 14.08 -12.69
C PHE A 433 -10.28 13.97 -13.52
N ASN A 434 -10.17 14.25 -14.81
CA ASN A 434 -11.24 14.10 -15.79
C ASN A 434 -11.49 12.63 -16.19
N GLN A 435 -10.70 11.68 -15.68
CA GLN A 435 -10.77 10.25 -16.05
C GLN A 435 -10.57 10.04 -17.56
N CYS A 436 -9.72 10.85 -18.16
CA CYS A 436 -9.38 10.82 -19.58
C CYS A 436 -7.97 10.28 -19.77
N VAL A 437 -7.79 9.46 -20.80
CA VAL A 437 -6.48 8.98 -21.22
C VAL A 437 -5.77 10.07 -22.00
N LEU A 438 -4.50 10.33 -21.65
CA LEU A 438 -3.60 11.19 -22.39
C LEU A 438 -2.77 10.33 -23.36
N ASN A 439 -2.86 10.61 -24.66
CA ASN A 439 -2.13 9.88 -25.70
C ASN A 439 -0.66 10.30 -25.76
N LEU A 440 0.05 10.11 -24.65
CA LEU A 440 1.44 10.50 -24.43
C LEU A 440 2.10 9.47 -23.51
N CYS A 441 3.09 8.75 -24.03
CA CYS A 441 3.71 7.64 -23.33
C CYS A 441 4.95 8.11 -22.55
N PHE A 442 4.85 8.13 -21.22
CA PHE A 442 5.97 8.34 -20.31
C PHE A 442 6.50 7.01 -19.77
N PRO A 443 7.81 6.89 -19.44
CA PRO A 443 8.36 5.70 -18.77
C PRO A 443 7.81 5.54 -17.35
N LEU A 444 7.87 4.32 -16.81
CA LEU A 444 7.49 4.01 -15.43
C LEU A 444 8.23 4.87 -14.39
N ALA A 445 9.44 5.33 -14.75
CA ALA A 445 10.24 6.27 -13.96
C ALA A 445 9.45 7.52 -13.55
N LEU A 446 8.59 8.07 -14.42
CA LEU A 446 7.80 9.27 -14.10
C LEU A 446 6.86 8.99 -12.92
N PHE A 447 6.14 7.88 -12.98
CA PHE A 447 5.13 7.49 -11.98
C PHE A 447 5.79 7.09 -10.66
N LYS A 448 6.96 6.43 -10.72
CA LYS A 448 7.79 6.19 -9.53
C LYS A 448 8.16 7.50 -8.84
N LYS A 449 8.61 8.51 -9.60
CA LYS A 449 8.97 9.81 -9.03
C LYS A 449 7.76 10.52 -8.41
N LEU A 450 6.61 10.53 -9.07
CA LEU A 450 5.35 11.10 -8.51
C LEU A 450 4.92 10.43 -7.20
N LEU A 451 5.21 9.14 -7.05
CA LEU A 451 4.94 8.35 -5.85
C LEU A 451 6.09 8.36 -4.82
N GLY A 452 7.17 9.11 -5.07
CA GLY A 452 8.34 9.19 -4.19
C GLY A 452 9.16 7.89 -4.10
N LEU A 453 9.08 7.03 -5.12
CA LEU A 453 9.83 5.78 -5.22
C LEU A 453 11.17 5.98 -5.92
N THR A 454 12.13 5.12 -5.58
CA THR A 454 13.46 5.14 -6.19
C THR A 454 13.46 4.52 -7.58
N THR A 455 14.13 5.17 -8.51
CA THR A 455 14.37 4.65 -9.86
C THR A 455 15.57 3.70 -9.88
N THR A 456 15.55 2.73 -10.80
CA THR A 456 16.58 1.71 -10.96
C THR A 456 17.11 1.67 -12.39
N LEU A 457 18.13 0.84 -12.64
CA LEU A 457 18.63 0.60 -13.99
C LEU A 457 17.55 0.02 -14.92
N ASP A 458 16.59 -0.75 -14.39
CA ASP A 458 15.48 -1.27 -15.18
C ASP A 458 14.56 -0.13 -15.69
N ASP A 459 14.38 0.92 -14.89
CA ASP A 459 13.61 2.11 -15.30
C ASP A 459 14.33 2.89 -16.41
N LEU A 460 15.66 3.00 -16.33
CA LEU A 460 16.46 3.57 -17.42
C LEU A 460 16.42 2.69 -18.66
N LYS A 461 16.37 1.36 -18.51
CA LYS A 461 16.29 0.42 -19.62
C LYS A 461 15.00 0.53 -20.40
N GLU A 462 13.90 0.85 -19.74
CA GLU A 462 12.63 1.15 -20.41
C GLU A 462 12.74 2.42 -21.26
N LEU A 463 13.32 3.48 -20.71
CA LEU A 463 13.46 4.77 -21.40
C LEU A 463 14.52 4.74 -22.52
N SER A 464 15.71 4.23 -22.22
CA SER A 464 16.91 4.24 -23.05
C SER A 464 17.58 2.85 -23.00
N PRO A 465 17.05 1.85 -23.74
CA PRO A 465 17.58 0.49 -23.76
C PRO A 465 19.08 0.41 -24.08
N THR A 466 19.57 1.26 -24.99
CA THR A 466 20.98 1.28 -25.41
C THR A 466 21.88 1.73 -24.26
N GLU A 467 21.58 2.87 -23.61
CA GLU A 467 22.38 3.36 -22.48
C GLU A 467 22.35 2.38 -21.31
N ALA A 468 21.18 1.82 -21.00
CA ALA A 468 21.06 0.84 -19.93
C ALA A 468 21.82 -0.46 -20.23
N SER A 469 21.88 -0.89 -21.49
CA SER A 469 22.65 -2.07 -21.90
C SER A 469 24.16 -1.84 -21.73
N CYS A 470 24.66 -0.64 -22.03
CA CYS A 470 26.06 -0.27 -21.76
C CYS A 470 26.37 -0.29 -20.26
N LEU A 471 25.47 0.22 -19.41
CA LEU A 471 25.65 0.19 -17.96
C LEU A 471 25.54 -1.23 -17.39
N GLN A 472 24.66 -2.05 -17.95
CA GLN A 472 24.53 -3.46 -17.59
C GLN A 472 25.80 -4.23 -17.95
N TYR A 473 26.42 -3.95 -19.11
CA TYR A 473 27.73 -4.48 -19.49
C TYR A 473 28.79 -4.17 -18.44
N VAL A 474 28.86 -2.92 -17.94
CA VAL A 474 29.77 -2.55 -16.85
C VAL A 474 29.54 -3.40 -15.58
N LEU A 475 28.31 -3.83 -15.29
CA LEU A 475 27.99 -4.67 -14.13
C LEU A 475 28.31 -6.15 -14.32
N ASP A 476 28.27 -6.65 -15.55
CA ASP A 476 28.34 -8.09 -15.83
C ASP A 476 29.74 -8.57 -16.22
N GLU A 477 30.58 -7.68 -16.77
CA GLU A 477 31.92 -8.03 -17.24
C GLU A 477 32.94 -8.20 -16.11
N ASP A 478 34.12 -8.71 -16.46
CA ASP A 478 35.25 -8.94 -15.57
C ASP A 478 36.18 -7.71 -15.47
N GLY A 479 37.13 -7.78 -14.54
CA GLY A 479 37.94 -6.63 -14.16
C GLY A 479 38.85 -6.10 -15.27
N GLU A 480 39.43 -6.99 -16.07
CA GLU A 480 40.32 -6.61 -17.18
C GLU A 480 39.57 -5.79 -18.23
N VAL A 481 38.32 -6.19 -18.54
CA VAL A 481 37.47 -5.45 -19.49
C VAL A 481 37.08 -4.09 -18.91
N ILE A 482 36.67 -4.01 -17.65
CA ILE A 482 36.28 -2.73 -17.03
C ILE A 482 37.44 -1.75 -16.98
N GLU A 483 38.65 -2.22 -16.63
CA GLU A 483 39.85 -1.39 -16.64
C GLU A 483 40.18 -0.88 -18.05
N ALA A 484 39.92 -1.70 -19.08
CA ALA A 484 40.12 -1.31 -20.48
C ALA A 484 39.08 -0.30 -21.01
N LEU A 485 37.92 -0.15 -20.34
CA LEU A 485 36.91 0.86 -20.73
C LEU A 485 37.32 2.29 -20.36
N ASP A 486 38.31 2.46 -19.47
CA ASP A 486 38.83 3.75 -19.00
C ASP A 486 37.72 4.73 -18.57
N LEU A 487 36.67 4.19 -17.93
CA LEU A 487 35.57 4.98 -17.42
C LEU A 487 35.99 5.68 -16.14
N VAL A 488 35.56 6.94 -16.00
CA VAL A 488 35.68 7.74 -14.78
C VAL A 488 34.28 8.16 -14.31
N PHE A 489 34.15 8.72 -13.12
CA PHE A 489 32.85 9.14 -12.58
C PHE A 489 32.34 10.46 -13.21
N MET A 490 32.22 10.46 -14.54
CA MET A 490 31.77 11.57 -15.38
C MET A 490 30.68 11.10 -16.34
N ASP A 491 29.74 11.98 -16.68
CA ASP A 491 28.87 11.81 -17.85
C ASP A 491 28.72 13.15 -18.59
N LYS A 492 28.99 13.16 -19.91
CA LYS A 492 28.89 14.35 -20.78
C LYS A 492 29.48 15.63 -20.17
N GLY A 493 30.59 15.52 -19.44
CA GLY A 493 31.27 16.65 -18.78
C GLY A 493 30.74 17.03 -17.39
N GLN A 494 29.74 16.31 -16.87
CA GLN A 494 29.23 16.47 -15.51
C GLN A 494 29.83 15.43 -14.56
N GLU A 495 30.31 15.89 -13.41
CA GLU A 495 30.81 15.04 -12.34
C GLU A 495 29.68 14.27 -11.64
N LEU A 496 29.79 12.93 -11.55
CA LEU A 496 28.87 12.09 -10.78
C LEU A 496 29.22 12.09 -9.28
N ILE A 497 30.49 12.33 -8.96
CA ILE A 497 31.03 12.55 -7.61
C ILE A 497 32.07 13.68 -7.67
N PRO A 498 32.37 14.37 -6.56
CA PRO A 498 33.43 15.38 -6.54
C PRO A 498 34.78 14.81 -6.99
N ASN A 499 35.48 15.53 -7.88
CA ASN A 499 36.72 15.10 -8.55
C ASN A 499 36.51 13.79 -9.33
N GLY A 500 35.36 13.65 -9.98
CA GLY A 500 34.94 12.42 -10.64
C GLY A 500 35.85 12.02 -11.79
N GLU A 501 36.49 13.00 -12.44
CA GLU A 501 37.47 12.81 -13.50
C GLU A 501 38.74 12.07 -13.02
N GLU A 502 39.10 12.19 -11.74
CA GLU A 502 40.29 11.53 -11.17
C GLU A 502 39.99 10.13 -10.61
N VAL A 503 38.73 9.71 -10.58
CA VAL A 503 38.30 8.44 -9.98
C VAL A 503 37.94 7.45 -11.07
N PRO A 504 38.77 6.42 -11.34
CA PRO A 504 38.44 5.39 -12.30
C PRO A 504 37.34 4.45 -11.78
N VAL A 505 36.53 3.95 -12.70
CA VAL A 505 35.56 2.89 -12.46
C VAL A 505 36.32 1.55 -12.39
N THR A 506 36.03 0.78 -11.34
CA THR A 506 36.69 -0.48 -10.99
C THR A 506 35.64 -1.52 -10.59
N MET A 507 36.05 -2.78 -10.50
CA MET A 507 35.18 -3.87 -10.01
C MET A 507 34.48 -3.58 -8.68
N VAL A 508 35.15 -2.84 -7.79
CA VAL A 508 34.63 -2.53 -6.45
C VAL A 508 33.59 -1.42 -6.47
N ASN A 509 33.77 -0.40 -7.33
CA ASN A 509 32.94 0.80 -7.33
C ASN A 509 31.93 0.87 -8.51
N ARG A 510 31.98 -0.07 -9.46
CA ARG A 510 31.11 -0.09 -10.66
C ARG A 510 29.62 0.02 -10.38
N LYS A 511 29.13 -0.64 -9.32
CA LYS A 511 27.72 -0.58 -8.94
C LYS A 511 27.33 0.83 -8.53
N LYS A 512 28.21 1.52 -7.78
CA LYS A 512 28.03 2.92 -7.40
C LYS A 512 28.06 3.84 -8.62
N TYR A 513 28.96 3.60 -9.59
CA TYR A 513 28.99 4.36 -10.84
C TYR A 513 27.65 4.26 -11.58
N VAL A 514 27.15 3.04 -11.79
CA VAL A 514 25.87 2.80 -12.47
C VAL A 514 24.69 3.42 -11.72
N ASP A 515 24.63 3.25 -10.40
CA ASP A 515 23.54 3.82 -9.58
C ASP A 515 23.55 5.36 -9.64
N LEU A 516 24.73 5.99 -9.63
CA LEU A 516 24.87 7.44 -9.76
C LEU A 516 24.55 7.95 -11.16
N PHE A 517 24.88 7.19 -12.21
CA PHE A 517 24.52 7.53 -13.58
C PHE A 517 23.00 7.53 -13.76
N VAL A 518 22.33 6.47 -13.30
CA VAL A 518 20.86 6.37 -13.32
C VAL A 518 20.22 7.52 -12.55
N ASP A 519 20.71 7.80 -11.33
CA ASP A 519 20.21 8.92 -10.51
C ASP A 519 20.44 10.27 -11.18
N MET A 520 21.59 10.46 -11.83
CA MET A 520 21.87 11.68 -12.58
C MET A 520 20.87 11.85 -13.72
N LYS A 521 20.68 10.82 -14.57
CA LYS A 521 19.80 10.87 -15.75
C LYS A 521 18.31 11.03 -15.43
N LEU A 522 17.81 10.28 -14.45
CA LEU A 522 16.37 10.23 -14.16
C LEU A 522 15.96 11.21 -13.04
N ASN A 523 16.90 11.71 -12.23
CA ASN A 523 16.59 12.60 -11.11
C ASN A 523 17.30 13.95 -11.19
N LYS A 524 18.63 13.99 -11.14
CA LYS A 524 19.36 15.27 -10.97
C LYS A 524 19.27 16.18 -12.19
N SER A 525 19.39 15.63 -13.39
CA SER A 525 19.38 16.38 -14.65
C SER A 525 18.06 17.09 -14.93
N VAL A 526 16.95 16.56 -14.40
CA VAL A 526 15.58 17.06 -14.60
C VAL A 526 14.94 17.55 -13.29
N GLN A 527 15.74 17.85 -12.26
CA GLN A 527 15.23 18.06 -10.91
C GLN A 527 14.28 19.27 -10.82
N SER A 528 14.64 20.40 -11.41
CA SER A 528 13.81 21.61 -11.43
C SER A 528 12.57 21.42 -12.28
N GLN A 529 12.74 20.87 -13.49
CA GLN A 529 11.65 20.62 -14.44
C GLN A 529 10.61 19.67 -13.84
N PHE A 530 11.07 18.59 -13.20
CA PHE A 530 10.21 17.64 -12.53
C PHE A 530 9.50 18.26 -11.32
N ALA A 531 10.15 19.14 -10.55
CA ALA A 531 9.52 19.80 -9.41
C ALA A 531 8.35 20.70 -9.85
N ASP A 532 8.51 21.45 -10.94
CA ASP A 532 7.43 22.26 -11.50
C ASP A 532 6.31 21.39 -12.09
N PHE A 533 6.67 20.33 -12.83
CA PHE A 533 5.73 19.34 -13.32
C PHE A 533 4.93 18.69 -12.17
N GLU A 534 5.59 18.23 -11.12
CA GLU A 534 4.95 17.60 -9.97
C GLU A 534 3.98 18.57 -9.29
N LYS A 535 4.40 19.83 -9.10
CA LYS A 535 3.54 20.89 -8.54
C LYS A 535 2.30 21.13 -9.40
N GLY A 536 2.47 21.17 -10.72
CA GLY A 536 1.37 21.24 -11.68
C GLY A 536 0.43 20.04 -11.56
N PHE A 537 0.97 18.83 -11.55
CA PHE A 537 0.22 17.58 -11.46
C PHE A 537 -0.67 17.54 -10.22
N HIS A 538 -0.12 17.90 -9.05
CA HIS A 538 -0.90 18.00 -7.81
C HIS A 538 -1.99 19.07 -7.87
N LYS A 539 -1.76 20.16 -8.60
CA LYS A 539 -2.78 21.21 -8.78
C LYS A 539 -3.90 20.75 -9.73
N GLY A 540 -3.56 19.93 -10.73
CA GLY A 540 -4.49 19.42 -11.73
C GLY A 540 -5.37 18.29 -11.20
N CYS A 541 -4.84 17.47 -10.27
CA CYS A 541 -5.57 16.42 -9.57
C CYS A 541 -5.60 16.70 -8.04
N PRO A 542 -6.62 17.42 -7.54
CA PRO A 542 -6.69 17.83 -6.13
C PRO A 542 -6.76 16.67 -5.15
N THR A 543 -7.40 15.55 -5.53
CA THR A 543 -7.43 14.35 -4.69
C THR A 543 -6.05 13.73 -4.60
N GLN A 544 -5.66 13.27 -3.41
CA GLN A 544 -4.42 12.51 -3.21
C GLN A 544 -4.64 10.99 -3.28
N ALA A 545 -5.86 10.57 -3.60
CA ALA A 545 -6.24 9.17 -3.73
C ALA A 545 -5.37 8.42 -4.75
N TRP A 546 -4.88 9.09 -5.81
CA TRP A 546 -4.01 8.45 -6.80
C TRP A 546 -2.69 7.89 -6.23
N ARG A 547 -2.27 8.32 -5.03
CA ARG A 547 -1.07 7.79 -4.35
C ARG A 547 -1.22 6.36 -3.84
N MET A 548 -2.43 5.79 -3.82
CA MET A 548 -2.65 4.40 -3.43
C MET A 548 -2.29 3.40 -4.53
N PHE A 549 -2.19 3.88 -5.78
CA PHE A 549 -1.84 3.05 -6.93
C PHE A 549 -0.34 2.76 -6.95
N LEU A 550 0.00 1.57 -7.44
CA LEU A 550 1.35 1.22 -7.86
C LEU A 550 1.73 2.04 -9.11
N PRO A 551 3.03 2.22 -9.40
CA PRO A 551 3.47 2.96 -10.58
C PRO A 551 2.81 2.48 -11.89
N GLU A 552 2.70 1.17 -12.06
CA GLU A 552 2.10 0.55 -13.25
C GLU A 552 0.59 0.84 -13.33
N GLU A 553 -0.12 0.76 -12.21
CA GLU A 553 -1.54 1.08 -12.15
C GLU A 553 -1.79 2.58 -12.44
N LEU A 554 -0.98 3.47 -11.88
CA LEU A 554 -1.09 4.91 -12.11
C LEU A 554 -0.77 5.27 -13.58
N MET A 555 0.20 4.59 -14.17
CA MET A 555 0.52 4.70 -15.58
C MET A 555 -0.68 4.31 -16.45
N THR A 556 -1.31 3.16 -16.18
CA THR A 556 -2.53 2.73 -16.88
C THR A 556 -3.68 3.73 -16.74
N LEU A 557 -3.85 4.36 -15.58
CA LEU A 557 -4.90 5.36 -15.39
C LEU A 557 -4.70 6.61 -16.24
N LEU A 558 -3.45 7.02 -16.49
CA LEU A 558 -3.14 8.22 -17.26
C LEU A 558 -2.99 7.95 -18.76
N GLN A 559 -2.35 6.84 -19.13
CA GLN A 559 -1.97 6.52 -20.52
C GLN A 559 -2.87 5.46 -21.18
N GLY A 560 -3.72 4.77 -20.40
CA GLY A 560 -4.51 3.63 -20.87
C GLY A 560 -3.73 2.31 -20.85
N ASP A 561 -4.41 1.23 -21.24
CA ASP A 561 -3.83 -0.10 -21.47
C ASP A 561 -4.30 -0.62 -22.83
N ASP A 562 -3.38 -1.19 -23.59
CA ASP A 562 -3.64 -1.81 -24.90
C ASP A 562 -4.15 -3.26 -24.78
N ASN A 563 -4.13 -3.84 -23.57
CA ASN A 563 -4.65 -5.18 -23.30
C ASN A 563 -6.18 -5.18 -23.14
N TYR A 564 -6.89 -5.17 -24.26
CA TYR A 564 -8.35 -5.20 -24.27
C TYR A 564 -8.94 -6.57 -23.92
N GLU A 565 -9.68 -6.64 -22.82
CA GLU A 565 -10.58 -7.76 -22.53
C GLU A 565 -11.89 -7.61 -23.32
N TRP A 566 -11.89 -8.11 -24.56
CA TRP A 566 -13.02 -7.99 -25.50
C TRP A 566 -14.37 -8.47 -24.96
N ASP A 567 -14.37 -9.47 -24.08
CA ASP A 567 -15.61 -10.01 -23.52
C ASP A 567 -16.28 -9.02 -22.55
N LYS A 568 -15.51 -8.32 -21.71
CA LYS A 568 -16.03 -7.25 -20.83
C LYS A 568 -16.60 -6.08 -21.64
N LEU A 569 -15.92 -5.68 -22.72
CA LEU A 569 -16.40 -4.61 -23.61
C LEU A 569 -17.74 -4.96 -24.29
N ARG A 570 -17.98 -6.24 -24.60
CA ARG A 570 -19.25 -6.71 -25.18
C ARG A 570 -20.41 -6.57 -24.18
N GLU A 571 -20.18 -6.91 -22.91
CA GLU A 571 -21.20 -6.81 -21.86
C GLU A 571 -21.69 -5.36 -21.69
N VAL A 572 -20.77 -4.39 -21.62
CA VAL A 572 -21.12 -2.96 -21.49
C VAL A 572 -21.92 -2.44 -22.70
N LYS A 573 -21.53 -2.84 -23.92
CA LYS A 573 -22.26 -2.45 -25.15
C LYS A 573 -23.71 -2.95 -25.17
N PHE A 574 -23.97 -4.16 -24.67
CA PHE A 574 -25.33 -4.71 -24.62
C PHE A 574 -26.23 -3.93 -23.65
N TYR A 575 -25.70 -3.45 -22.53
CA TYR A 575 -26.48 -2.65 -21.57
C TYR A 575 -26.86 -1.27 -22.12
N LEU A 576 -25.91 -0.54 -22.72
CA LEU A 576 -26.16 0.77 -23.34
C LEU A 576 -27.21 0.69 -24.46
N PHE A 577 -27.11 -0.32 -25.34
CA PHE A 577 -28.09 -0.50 -26.42
C PHE A 577 -29.50 -0.82 -25.89
N ARG A 578 -29.60 -1.59 -24.79
CA ARG A 578 -30.88 -1.97 -24.16
C ARG A 578 -31.52 -0.82 -23.38
N TYR A 579 -30.70 0.08 -22.82
CA TYR A 579 -31.17 1.29 -22.14
C TYR A 579 -31.73 2.30 -23.16
N VAL A 580 -30.99 2.54 -24.26
CA VAL A 580 -31.44 3.43 -25.34
C VAL A 580 -32.71 2.91 -26.03
N THR A 581 -32.83 1.59 -26.25
CA THR A 581 -34.07 1.00 -26.81
C THR A 581 -35.24 0.97 -25.83
N ARG A 582 -35.02 1.01 -24.51
CA ARG A 582 -36.11 1.20 -23.54
C ARG A 582 -36.61 2.64 -23.52
N VAL A 583 -35.72 3.63 -23.49
CA VAL A 583 -36.07 5.05 -23.48
C VAL A 583 -36.82 5.46 -24.76
N HIS A 584 -36.48 4.89 -25.92
CA HIS A 584 -37.19 5.14 -27.19
C HIS A 584 -38.55 4.44 -27.33
N ASN A 585 -38.90 3.49 -26.45
CA ASN A 585 -40.22 2.85 -26.44
C ASN A 585 -41.15 3.41 -25.33
N SER A 586 -40.70 4.43 -24.60
CA SER A 586 -41.43 5.10 -23.52
C SER A 586 -41.61 6.62 -23.74
N LEU A 587 -41.32 7.12 -24.95
CA LEU A 587 -41.82 8.38 -25.51
C LEU A 587 -42.82 8.05 -26.60
#